data_AF-A0A6P2BXS7-F1
#
_entry.id   AF-A0A6P2BXS7-F1
#
_cell.length_a   1.000
_cell.length_b   1.000
_cell.length_c   1.000
_cell.angle_alpha   90.00
_cell.angle_beta   90.00
_cell.angle_gamma   90.00
#
_symmetry.space_group_name_H-M   'P 1'
#
loop_
_entity.id
_entity.type
_entity.pdbx_description
1 polymer ?
#
loop_
_entity_poly.entity_id
_entity_poly.type
_entity_poly.pdbx_seq_one_letter_code
_entity_poly.pdbx_strand_id
1 'polypeptide(L)'
;MPSTRQELEATRTARWYRHASGARRAGAWSERVRDYAALRSILDGHAAGGTAASAAERKARRREQPPLQLPGLLKLVAEHGHYAGAEPVYRRYRHSQQGQQILRLAGPDPAVRPTAAFLGEARVVTFWPYREGVIEVADAFDMSRAEWAAAYLRALAAWAAEDRPLAAYRPAGPPACVLEDMTAIAGGCTRWAGSPATAGHGERLSVLADEVVQSVLNDVSITPLGALNTVRHEVRSLLSPPSEPVADVLRSAAELSDRILHPGDGDVVITQEQARRLRSMIGGLSALLEEVSG
;
A
#
# COMPACT_ATOMS: atom_id res chain seq x y z
N MET A 1 15.58 -3.09 19.38
CA MET A 1 14.41 -2.70 18.57
C MET A 1 14.02 -3.91 17.74
N PRO A 2 12.75 -4.33 17.68
CA PRO A 2 12.33 -5.38 16.78
C PRO A 2 12.68 -4.99 15.33
N SER A 3 13.05 -5.95 14.49
CA SER A 3 13.28 -5.68 13.08
C SER A 3 11.96 -5.30 12.39
N THR A 4 12.01 -4.53 11.30
CA THR A 4 10.79 -4.19 10.52
C THR A 4 10.04 -5.46 10.08
N ARG A 5 10.76 -6.54 9.76
CA ARG A 5 10.17 -7.87 9.53
C ARG A 5 9.35 -8.36 10.73
N GLN A 6 9.90 -8.32 11.95
CA GLN A 6 9.18 -8.73 13.15
C GLN A 6 7.95 -7.86 13.41
N GLU A 7 8.03 -6.55 13.17
CA GLU A 7 6.90 -5.62 13.29
C GLU A 7 5.78 -5.99 12.30
N LEU A 8 6.14 -6.28 11.04
CA LEU A 8 5.21 -6.72 10.00
C LEU A 8 4.58 -8.08 10.31
N GLU A 9 5.35 -9.04 10.82
CA GLU A 9 4.82 -10.34 11.23
C GLU A 9 3.89 -10.23 12.45
N ALA A 10 4.06 -9.20 13.26
CA ALA A 10 3.25 -8.88 14.43
C ALA A 10 1.99 -8.05 14.10
N THR A 11 1.66 -7.80 12.84
CA THR A 11 0.39 -7.13 12.51
C THR A 11 -0.82 -8.03 12.78
N ARG A 12 -1.99 -7.42 13.00
CA ARG A 12 -3.23 -8.17 13.25
C ARG A 12 -3.56 -9.04 12.03
N THR A 13 -3.37 -8.50 10.84
CA THR A 13 -3.64 -9.20 9.59
C THR A 13 -2.68 -10.36 9.36
N ALA A 14 -1.38 -10.21 9.69
CA ALA A 14 -0.43 -11.32 9.62
C ALA A 14 -0.74 -12.45 10.60
N ARG A 15 -1.13 -12.14 11.83
CA ARG A 15 -1.60 -13.16 12.78
C ARG A 15 -2.84 -13.87 12.27
N TRP A 16 -3.81 -13.13 11.74
CA TRP A 16 -5.02 -13.70 11.15
C TRP A 16 -4.69 -14.63 9.99
N TYR A 17 -3.85 -14.19 9.04
CA TYR A 17 -3.51 -14.98 7.86
C TYR A 17 -2.85 -16.30 8.26
N ARG A 18 -1.81 -16.26 9.11
CA ARG A 18 -1.13 -17.47 9.61
C ARG A 18 -2.07 -18.42 10.35
N HIS A 19 -2.97 -17.87 11.15
CA HIS A 19 -3.97 -18.67 11.86
C HIS A 19 -4.98 -19.31 10.89
N ALA A 20 -5.39 -18.60 9.84
CA ALA A 20 -6.35 -19.08 8.84
C ALA A 20 -5.73 -20.11 7.89
N SER A 21 -4.47 -19.91 7.46
CA SER A 21 -3.77 -20.76 6.48
C SER A 21 -2.98 -21.93 7.10
N GLY A 22 -2.86 -21.97 8.43
CA GLY A 22 -2.09 -22.99 9.13
C GLY A 22 -2.59 -24.44 8.92
N ALA A 23 -1.68 -25.41 9.10
CA ALA A 23 -1.88 -26.83 8.78
C ALA A 23 -3.13 -27.46 9.40
N ARG A 24 -3.50 -27.08 10.64
CA ARG A 24 -4.71 -27.58 11.32
C ARG A 24 -6.01 -27.22 10.59
N ARG A 25 -5.97 -26.27 9.65
CA ARG A 25 -7.13 -25.77 8.89
C ARG A 25 -6.93 -25.82 7.39
N ALA A 26 -6.00 -26.64 6.89
CA ALA A 26 -5.66 -26.71 5.47
C ALA A 26 -6.88 -26.94 4.55
N GLY A 27 -7.82 -27.80 4.96
CA GLY A 27 -9.06 -28.05 4.21
C GLY A 27 -9.94 -26.79 4.10
N ALA A 28 -10.28 -26.17 5.23
CA ALA A 28 -11.06 -24.94 5.28
C ALA A 28 -10.39 -23.78 4.53
N TRP A 29 -9.07 -23.67 4.64
CA TRP A 29 -8.29 -22.69 3.89
C TRP A 29 -8.37 -22.92 2.38
N SER A 30 -8.24 -24.18 1.93
CA SER A 30 -8.33 -24.52 0.51
C SER A 30 -9.70 -24.21 -0.10
N GLU A 31 -10.79 -24.41 0.65
CA GLU A 31 -12.13 -23.99 0.24
C GLU A 31 -12.20 -22.46 0.09
N ARG A 32 -11.64 -21.73 1.06
CA ARG A 32 -11.60 -20.27 1.03
C ARG A 32 -10.83 -19.72 -0.17
N VAL A 33 -9.68 -20.30 -0.47
CA VAL A 33 -8.86 -19.95 -1.65
C VAL A 33 -9.64 -20.23 -2.94
N ARG A 34 -10.39 -21.35 -3.00
CA ARG A 34 -11.27 -21.65 -4.14
C ARG A 34 -12.37 -20.60 -4.32
N ASP A 35 -12.98 -20.16 -3.22
CA ASP A 35 -13.99 -19.09 -3.24
C ASP A 35 -13.43 -17.76 -3.75
N TYR A 36 -12.18 -17.42 -3.38
CA TYR A 36 -11.51 -16.22 -3.89
C TYR A 36 -11.15 -16.34 -5.37
N ALA A 37 -10.76 -17.53 -5.84
CA ALA A 37 -10.55 -17.77 -7.27
C ALA A 37 -11.85 -17.65 -8.07
N ALA A 38 -12.96 -18.19 -7.55
CA ALA A 38 -14.29 -18.04 -8.13
C ALA A 38 -14.71 -16.55 -8.19
N LEU A 39 -14.47 -15.80 -7.11
CA LEU A 39 -14.69 -14.35 -7.09
C LEU A 39 -13.92 -13.66 -8.22
N ARG A 40 -12.61 -13.93 -8.36
CA ARG A 40 -11.79 -13.32 -9.40
C ARG A 40 -12.34 -13.63 -10.80
N SER A 41 -12.70 -14.88 -11.08
CA SER A 41 -13.30 -15.28 -12.36
C SER A 41 -14.62 -14.53 -12.66
N ILE A 42 -15.50 -14.38 -11.65
CA ILE A 42 -16.75 -13.61 -11.79
C ILE A 42 -16.47 -12.15 -12.12
N LEU A 43 -15.52 -11.53 -11.41
CA LEU A 43 -15.16 -10.13 -11.63
C LEU A 43 -14.50 -9.91 -12.99
N ASP A 44 -13.62 -10.81 -13.42
CA ASP A 44 -12.98 -10.79 -14.74
C ASP A 44 -14.03 -10.94 -15.86
N GLY A 45 -14.95 -11.90 -15.71
CA GLY A 45 -16.06 -12.11 -16.64
C GLY A 45 -16.98 -10.89 -16.73
N HIS A 46 -17.27 -10.22 -15.61
CA HIS A 46 -18.06 -9.00 -15.61
C HIS A 46 -17.33 -7.81 -16.24
N ALA A 47 -16.04 -7.64 -15.94
CA ALA A 47 -15.21 -6.61 -16.54
C ALA A 47 -15.09 -6.79 -18.07
N ALA A 48 -15.01 -8.05 -18.54
CA ALA A 48 -14.98 -8.38 -19.96
C ALA A 48 -16.37 -8.26 -20.62
N GLY A 49 -17.46 -8.61 -19.92
CA GLY A 49 -18.83 -8.64 -20.43
C GLY A 49 -19.48 -7.27 -20.64
N GLY A 50 -18.95 -6.21 -20.02
CA GLY A 50 -19.40 -4.82 -20.24
C GLY A 50 -19.09 -4.23 -21.63
N THR A 51 -18.71 -5.05 -22.62
CA THR A 51 -18.06 -4.65 -23.88
C THR A 51 -18.96 -4.62 -25.13
N ALA A 52 -20.27 -4.39 -24.98
CA ALA A 52 -21.15 -4.01 -26.10
C ALA A 52 -20.93 -2.54 -26.57
N ALA A 53 -19.71 -2.02 -26.45
CA ALA A 53 -19.33 -0.66 -26.81
C ALA A 53 -18.38 -0.67 -28.01
N SER A 54 -18.46 0.35 -28.86
CA SER A 54 -17.62 0.51 -30.06
C SER A 54 -16.12 0.47 -29.74
N ALA A 55 -15.25 0.19 -30.71
CA ALA A 55 -13.80 0.19 -30.50
C ALA A 55 -13.27 1.56 -29.99
N ALA A 56 -13.92 2.66 -30.36
CA ALA A 56 -13.60 4.02 -29.91
C ALA A 56 -14.02 4.25 -28.45
N GLU A 57 -15.23 3.81 -28.05
CA GLU A 57 -15.66 3.84 -26.65
C GLU A 57 -14.84 2.90 -25.78
N ARG A 58 -14.40 1.75 -26.32
CA ARG A 58 -13.46 0.86 -25.63
C ARG A 58 -12.09 1.51 -25.46
N LYS A 59 -11.62 2.34 -26.38
CA LYS A 59 -10.35 3.09 -26.24
C LYS A 59 -10.49 4.24 -25.23
N ALA A 60 -11.63 4.92 -25.19
CA ALA A 60 -11.94 5.95 -24.21
C ALA A 60 -12.15 5.38 -22.79
N ARG A 61 -12.91 4.28 -22.66
CA ARG A 61 -13.10 3.51 -21.41
C ARG A 61 -11.88 2.68 -21.00
N ARG A 62 -10.89 2.47 -21.88
CA ARG A 62 -9.65 1.75 -21.56
C ARG A 62 -8.70 2.54 -20.67
N ARG A 63 -8.92 3.85 -20.52
CA ARG A 63 -8.05 4.67 -19.68
C ARG A 63 -8.36 4.40 -18.21
N GLU A 64 -9.62 4.50 -17.81
CA GLU A 64 -10.05 4.34 -16.41
C GLU A 64 -10.91 3.08 -16.20
N GLN A 65 -10.60 2.28 -15.17
CA GLN A 65 -11.46 1.17 -14.78
C GLN A 65 -12.67 1.69 -13.97
N PRO A 66 -13.91 1.48 -14.43
CA PRO A 66 -15.07 1.91 -13.68
C PRO A 66 -15.17 1.14 -12.35
N PRO A 67 -15.67 1.78 -11.28
CA PRO A 67 -15.85 1.11 -10.00
C PRO A 67 -16.81 -0.08 -10.16
N LEU A 68 -16.44 -1.23 -9.62
CA LEU A 68 -17.22 -2.46 -9.73
C LEU A 68 -18.11 -2.67 -8.51
N GLN A 69 -19.37 -3.01 -8.75
CA GLN A 69 -20.31 -3.39 -7.70
C GLN A 69 -21.32 -4.38 -8.27
N LEU A 70 -21.33 -5.60 -7.71
CA LEU A 70 -22.21 -6.68 -8.15
C LEU A 70 -23.24 -6.99 -7.06
N PRO A 71 -24.54 -6.73 -7.30
CA PRO A 71 -25.60 -7.21 -6.43
C PRO A 71 -25.53 -8.73 -6.29
N GLY A 72 -25.70 -9.25 -5.07
CA GLY A 72 -25.71 -10.70 -4.84
C GLY A 72 -24.35 -11.39 -5.04
N LEU A 73 -23.22 -10.67 -4.95
CA LEU A 73 -21.87 -11.24 -5.17
C LEU A 73 -21.63 -12.59 -4.46
N LEU A 74 -21.98 -12.70 -3.18
CA LEU A 74 -21.77 -13.94 -2.41
C LEU A 74 -22.60 -15.11 -2.95
N LYS A 75 -23.77 -14.84 -3.53
CA LYS A 75 -24.61 -15.85 -4.19
C LYS A 75 -23.95 -16.29 -5.49
N LEU A 76 -23.45 -15.35 -6.30
CA LEU A 76 -22.73 -15.68 -7.54
C LEU A 76 -21.49 -16.54 -7.26
N VAL A 77 -20.72 -16.21 -6.21
CA VAL A 77 -19.56 -17.01 -5.79
C VAL A 77 -20.00 -18.42 -5.37
N ALA A 78 -21.09 -18.53 -4.60
CA ALA A 78 -21.61 -19.84 -4.19
C ALA A 78 -22.11 -20.69 -5.38
N GLU A 79 -22.76 -20.07 -6.35
CA GLU A 79 -23.20 -20.73 -7.59
C GLU A 79 -22.01 -21.19 -8.44
N HIS A 80 -20.99 -20.34 -8.57
CA HIS A 80 -19.75 -20.68 -9.29
C HIS A 80 -18.94 -21.77 -8.58
N GLY A 81 -18.97 -21.81 -7.24
CA GLY A 81 -18.38 -22.88 -6.43
C GLY A 81 -19.17 -24.20 -6.45
N HIS A 82 -20.29 -24.26 -7.19
CA HIS A 82 -21.21 -25.41 -7.25
C HIS A 82 -21.72 -25.86 -5.88
N TYR A 83 -22.08 -24.91 -5.00
CA TYR A 83 -22.59 -25.24 -3.67
C TYR A 83 -24.05 -25.70 -3.72
N ALA A 84 -24.37 -26.73 -2.93
CA ALA A 84 -25.70 -27.31 -2.86
C ALA A 84 -26.67 -26.37 -2.15
N GLY A 85 -27.63 -25.81 -2.89
CA GLY A 85 -28.48 -24.72 -2.42
C GLY A 85 -27.68 -23.42 -2.34
N ALA A 86 -28.31 -22.27 -2.56
CA ALA A 86 -27.68 -20.96 -2.52
C ALA A 86 -27.27 -20.55 -1.07
N GLU A 87 -26.54 -21.41 -0.37
CA GLU A 87 -26.02 -21.16 0.95
C GLU A 87 -24.93 -20.09 0.85
N PRO A 88 -25.06 -18.97 1.59
CA PRO A 88 -24.05 -17.93 1.55
C PRO A 88 -22.69 -18.49 1.96
N VAL A 89 -21.62 -18.14 1.22
CA VAL A 89 -20.22 -18.55 1.49
C VAL A 89 -19.86 -18.53 2.98
N TYR A 90 -20.30 -17.49 3.70
CA TYR A 90 -20.06 -17.36 5.14
C TYR A 90 -20.90 -18.25 6.06
N ARG A 91 -22.08 -18.70 5.63
CA ARG A 91 -22.89 -19.66 6.40
C ARG A 91 -22.20 -21.02 6.38
N ARG A 92 -21.62 -21.41 5.24
CA ARG A 92 -20.78 -22.61 5.13
C ARG A 92 -19.55 -22.55 6.03
N TYR A 93 -18.78 -21.46 6.02
CA TYR A 93 -17.65 -21.30 6.95
C TYR A 93 -18.04 -21.37 8.44
N ARG A 94 -19.32 -21.16 8.79
CA ARG A 94 -19.85 -21.36 10.15
C ARG A 94 -20.30 -22.79 10.43
N HIS A 95 -20.85 -23.51 9.43
CA HIS A 95 -21.47 -24.84 9.62
C HIS A 95 -20.52 -26.00 9.34
N SER A 96 -19.51 -25.84 8.47
CA SER A 96 -18.66 -26.94 7.99
C SER A 96 -17.56 -27.39 8.97
N GLN A 97 -17.48 -26.86 10.19
CA GLN A 97 -16.34 -27.11 11.08
C GLN A 97 -16.81 -27.41 12.51
N GLN A 98 -16.43 -28.60 13.00
CA GLN A 98 -16.70 -29.19 14.31
C GLN A 98 -16.19 -28.30 15.48
N GLY A 99 -16.89 -27.21 15.78
CA GLY A 99 -16.69 -26.38 16.97
C GLY A 99 -15.56 -25.34 16.91
N GLN A 100 -14.80 -25.22 15.81
CA GLN A 100 -13.78 -24.16 15.67
C GLN A 100 -14.16 -23.18 14.54
N GLN A 101 -14.67 -22.01 14.93
CA GLN A 101 -15.02 -20.94 13.98
C GLN A 101 -13.78 -20.44 13.23
N ILE A 102 -13.87 -20.36 11.90
CA ILE A 102 -12.88 -19.61 11.09
C ILE A 102 -13.02 -18.14 11.47
N LEU A 103 -11.96 -17.56 12.05
CA LEU A 103 -11.95 -16.14 12.37
C LEU A 103 -12.02 -15.34 11.06
N ARG A 104 -13.00 -14.44 10.98
CA ARG A 104 -13.02 -13.40 9.96
C ARG A 104 -11.93 -12.39 10.26
N LEU A 105 -11.34 -11.78 9.24
CA LEU A 105 -10.35 -10.71 9.46
C LEU A 105 -10.98 -9.55 10.26
N ALA A 106 -12.20 -9.17 9.86
CA ALA A 106 -13.03 -8.18 10.56
C ALA A 106 -13.42 -8.62 11.99
N GLY A 107 -13.21 -9.87 12.37
CA GLY A 107 -13.67 -10.42 13.63
C GLY A 107 -15.19 -10.63 13.66
N PRO A 108 -15.80 -10.71 14.85
CA PRO A 108 -17.24 -10.86 15.02
C PRO A 108 -18.02 -9.55 14.86
N ASP A 109 -17.38 -8.45 14.44
CA ASP A 109 -17.99 -7.13 14.35
C ASP A 109 -19.26 -7.17 13.46
N PRO A 110 -20.46 -6.95 14.04
CA PRO A 110 -21.72 -6.98 13.29
C PRO A 110 -21.88 -5.79 12.35
N ALA A 111 -21.12 -4.70 12.52
CA ALA A 111 -21.17 -3.53 11.64
C ALA A 111 -20.58 -3.81 10.26
N VAL A 112 -19.64 -4.76 10.17
CA VAL A 112 -19.00 -5.12 8.89
C VAL A 112 -19.89 -6.08 8.12
N ARG A 113 -20.47 -5.59 7.02
CA ARG A 113 -21.29 -6.38 6.12
C ARG A 113 -20.52 -7.62 5.62
N PRO A 114 -21.15 -8.82 5.54
CA PRO A 114 -20.47 -10.03 5.07
C PRO A 114 -19.74 -9.83 3.74
N THR A 115 -20.38 -9.22 2.74
CA THR A 115 -19.72 -8.96 1.44
C THR A 115 -18.44 -8.14 1.58
N ALA A 116 -18.43 -7.11 2.44
CA ALA A 116 -17.25 -6.28 2.67
C ALA A 116 -16.13 -7.07 3.38
N ALA A 117 -16.47 -7.90 4.37
CA ALA A 117 -15.52 -8.80 5.00
C ALA A 117 -14.91 -9.79 3.99
N PHE A 118 -15.73 -10.36 3.09
CA PHE A 118 -15.27 -11.33 2.09
C PHE A 118 -14.27 -10.69 1.12
N LEU A 119 -14.59 -9.50 0.65
CA LEU A 119 -13.73 -8.74 -0.26
C LEU A 119 -12.43 -8.31 0.41
N GLY A 120 -12.50 -7.82 1.65
CA GLY A 120 -11.32 -7.46 2.43
C GLY A 120 -10.37 -8.65 2.60
N GLU A 121 -10.91 -9.83 2.92
CA GLU A 121 -10.13 -11.05 3.03
C GLU A 121 -9.58 -11.49 1.67
N ALA A 122 -10.38 -11.47 0.60
CA ALA A 122 -9.93 -11.82 -0.74
C ALA A 122 -8.75 -10.95 -1.20
N ARG A 123 -8.81 -9.63 -0.94
CA ARG A 123 -7.70 -8.71 -1.22
C ARG A 123 -6.44 -9.07 -0.44
N VAL A 124 -6.57 -9.33 0.86
CA VAL A 124 -5.42 -9.74 1.68
C VAL A 124 -4.83 -11.05 1.19
N VAL A 125 -5.65 -12.04 0.86
CA VAL A 125 -5.17 -13.35 0.41
C VAL A 125 -4.49 -13.29 -0.95
N THR A 126 -5.05 -12.54 -1.90
CA THR A 126 -4.46 -12.37 -3.24
C THR A 126 -3.18 -11.52 -3.20
N PHE A 127 -3.10 -10.55 -2.30
CA PHE A 127 -1.90 -9.73 -2.11
C PHE A 127 -0.81 -10.41 -1.28
N TRP A 128 -1.13 -11.44 -0.48
CA TRP A 128 -0.18 -12.06 0.44
C TRP A 128 1.15 -12.51 -0.19
N PRO A 129 1.17 -13.15 -1.39
CA PRO A 129 2.42 -13.55 -2.03
C PRO A 129 3.34 -12.37 -2.37
N TYR A 130 2.77 -11.22 -2.76
CA TYR A 130 3.51 -9.99 -3.02
C TYR A 130 4.16 -9.43 -1.76
N ARG A 131 3.38 -9.44 -0.67
CA ARG A 131 3.85 -9.01 0.65
C ARG A 131 5.02 -9.86 1.14
N GLU A 132 4.89 -11.18 1.10
CA GLU A 132 5.97 -12.10 1.51
C GLU A 132 7.23 -11.91 0.66
N GLY A 133 7.08 -11.82 -0.67
CA GLY A 133 8.22 -11.58 -1.56
C GLY A 133 8.97 -10.29 -1.28
N VAL A 134 8.26 -9.21 -0.92
CA VAL A 134 8.91 -7.95 -0.49
C VAL A 134 9.64 -8.14 0.83
N ILE A 135 9.03 -8.80 1.82
CA ILE A 135 9.65 -9.05 3.13
C ILE A 135 10.93 -9.87 2.96
N GLU A 136 10.90 -10.94 2.17
CA GLU A 136 12.06 -11.79 1.90
C GLU A 136 13.20 -11.03 1.24
N VAL A 137 12.91 -10.25 0.19
CA VAL A 137 13.91 -9.44 -0.51
C VAL A 137 14.46 -8.35 0.41
N ALA A 138 13.60 -7.61 1.09
CA ALA A 138 14.04 -6.48 1.91
C ALA A 138 14.89 -6.91 3.12
N ASP A 139 14.60 -8.08 3.69
CA ASP A 139 15.40 -8.73 4.74
C ASP A 139 16.73 -9.25 4.20
N ALA A 140 16.75 -9.86 3.01
CA ALA A 140 17.97 -10.38 2.39
C ALA A 140 18.98 -9.28 1.97
N PHE A 141 18.51 -8.06 1.70
CA PHE A 141 19.32 -6.94 1.23
C PHE A 141 19.50 -5.82 2.27
N ASP A 142 19.13 -6.05 3.53
CA ASP A 142 19.23 -5.06 4.63
C ASP A 142 18.67 -3.68 4.25
N MET A 143 17.52 -3.66 3.56
CA MET A 143 16.94 -2.42 3.02
C MET A 143 16.60 -1.42 4.14
N SER A 144 16.79 -0.14 3.86
CA SER A 144 16.31 0.96 4.71
C SER A 144 14.79 1.04 4.70
N ARG A 145 14.16 1.69 5.69
CA ARG A 145 12.69 1.84 5.76
C ARG A 145 12.08 2.50 4.52
N ALA A 146 12.78 3.48 3.94
CA ALA A 146 12.37 4.11 2.68
C ALA A 146 12.37 3.13 1.50
N GLU A 147 13.37 2.24 1.45
CA GLU A 147 13.45 1.18 0.44
C GLU A 147 12.39 0.10 0.68
N TRP A 148 12.12 -0.29 1.93
CA TRP A 148 11.00 -1.16 2.30
C TRP A 148 9.67 -0.60 1.81
N ALA A 149 9.36 0.66 2.13
CA ALA A 149 8.12 1.30 1.70
C ALA A 149 8.00 1.36 0.17
N ALA A 150 9.08 1.74 -0.53
CA ALA A 150 9.08 1.80 -1.98
C ALA A 150 8.90 0.42 -2.63
N ALA A 151 9.58 -0.61 -2.12
CA ALA A 151 9.44 -1.99 -2.60
C ALA A 151 8.02 -2.52 -2.35
N TYR A 152 7.45 -2.25 -1.18
CA TYR A 152 6.10 -2.63 -0.81
C TYR A 152 5.06 -1.94 -1.71
N LEU A 153 5.15 -0.63 -1.91
CA LEU A 153 4.24 0.12 -2.78
C LEU A 153 4.35 -0.33 -4.25
N ARG A 154 5.54 -0.69 -4.72
CA ARG A 154 5.70 -1.31 -6.05
C ARG A 154 4.99 -2.65 -6.15
N ALA A 155 5.09 -3.49 -5.12
CA ALA A 155 4.42 -4.78 -5.08
C ALA A 155 2.90 -4.63 -5.01
N LEU A 156 2.41 -3.62 -4.27
CA LEU A 156 1.00 -3.22 -4.25
C LEU A 156 0.51 -2.79 -5.64
N ALA A 157 1.30 -1.99 -6.36
CA ALA A 157 0.99 -1.59 -7.73
C ALA A 157 0.94 -2.80 -8.68
N ALA A 158 1.85 -3.77 -8.51
CA ALA A 158 1.85 -5.01 -9.30
C ALA A 158 0.60 -5.85 -9.04
N TRP A 159 0.24 -6.06 -7.77
CA TRP A 159 -1.01 -6.72 -7.40
C TRP A 159 -2.23 -6.01 -7.98
N ALA A 160 -2.32 -4.68 -7.84
CA ALA A 160 -3.44 -3.92 -8.37
C ALA A 160 -3.54 -4.03 -9.90
N ALA A 161 -2.42 -4.19 -10.61
CA ALA A 161 -2.40 -4.36 -12.05
C ALA A 161 -2.87 -5.76 -12.48
N GLU A 162 -2.47 -6.81 -11.75
CA GLU A 162 -2.83 -8.21 -12.02
C GLU A 162 -4.25 -8.58 -11.57
N ASP A 163 -4.70 -8.03 -10.44
CA ASP A 163 -6.01 -8.26 -9.81
C ASP A 163 -6.90 -7.00 -9.92
N ARG A 164 -6.83 -6.31 -11.08
CA ARG A 164 -7.49 -5.01 -11.31
C ARG A 164 -8.97 -4.98 -10.93
N PRO A 165 -9.81 -5.96 -11.34
CA PRO A 165 -11.22 -5.97 -10.97
C PRO A 165 -11.46 -6.07 -9.46
N LEU A 166 -10.60 -6.78 -8.72
CA LEU A 166 -10.72 -6.89 -7.27
C LEU A 166 -10.29 -5.59 -6.57
N ALA A 167 -9.24 -4.94 -7.07
CA ALA A 167 -8.80 -3.62 -6.61
C ALA A 167 -9.85 -2.53 -6.89
N ALA A 168 -10.55 -2.60 -8.03
CA ALA A 168 -11.60 -1.66 -8.44
C ALA A 168 -12.97 -1.90 -7.77
N TYR A 169 -13.18 -3.04 -7.10
CA TYR A 169 -14.44 -3.35 -6.45
C TYR A 169 -14.74 -2.37 -5.30
N ARG A 170 -15.97 -1.86 -5.16
CA ARG A 170 -16.27 -0.84 -4.13
C ARG A 170 -16.29 -1.38 -2.69
N PRO A 171 -15.61 -0.69 -1.74
CA PRO A 171 -14.75 0.48 -1.93
C PRO A 171 -13.43 0.09 -2.62
N ALA A 172 -13.07 0.82 -3.68
CA ALA A 172 -11.82 0.58 -4.41
C ALA A 172 -10.64 0.97 -3.52
N GLY A 173 -9.50 0.27 -3.67
CA GLY A 173 -8.30 0.58 -2.89
C GLY A 173 -7.50 -0.66 -2.49
N PRO A 174 -6.46 -0.44 -1.66
CA PRO A 174 -5.54 -1.47 -1.25
C PRO A 174 -6.19 -2.51 -0.32
N PRO A 175 -5.53 -3.66 -0.13
CA PRO A 175 -5.86 -4.60 0.93
C PRO A 175 -5.76 -3.95 2.32
N ALA A 176 -6.60 -4.40 3.26
CA ALA A 176 -6.64 -3.83 4.62
C ALA A 176 -5.33 -3.99 5.40
N CYS A 177 -4.48 -4.98 5.05
CA CYS A 177 -3.17 -5.13 5.69
C CYS A 177 -2.20 -3.98 5.38
N VAL A 178 -2.41 -3.24 4.29
CA VAL A 178 -1.48 -2.19 3.86
C VAL A 178 -1.40 -1.07 4.89
N LEU A 179 -2.52 -0.68 5.52
CA LEU A 179 -2.49 0.33 6.58
C LEU A 179 -1.64 -0.12 7.78
N GLU A 180 -1.84 -1.36 8.23
CA GLU A 180 -1.08 -1.94 9.36
C GLU A 180 0.41 -2.04 9.00
N ASP A 181 0.71 -2.48 7.78
CA ASP A 181 2.08 -2.65 7.29
C ASP A 181 2.78 -1.31 7.05
N MET A 182 2.09 -0.28 6.53
CA MET A 182 2.66 1.07 6.38
C MET A 182 2.95 1.71 7.73
N THR A 183 2.09 1.45 8.73
CA THR A 183 2.35 1.87 10.11
C THR A 183 3.57 1.17 10.69
N ALA A 184 3.74 -0.13 10.42
CA ALA A 184 4.93 -0.89 10.83
C ALA A 184 6.21 -0.45 10.10
N ILE A 185 6.13 -0.14 8.80
CA ILE A 185 7.28 0.28 7.98
C ILE A 185 7.72 1.70 8.33
N ALA A 186 6.79 2.65 8.49
CA ALA A 186 7.11 3.93 9.11
C ALA A 186 7.77 3.69 10.47
N GLY A 187 7.27 2.63 11.14
CA GLY A 187 7.53 2.16 12.47
C GLY A 187 7.32 3.24 13.50
N GLY A 188 7.32 2.85 14.77
CA GLY A 188 7.48 3.84 15.81
C GLY A 188 8.84 4.51 15.58
N CYS A 189 8.87 5.69 14.97
CA CYS A 189 10.00 6.63 14.99
C CYS A 189 10.23 7.09 16.45
N THR A 190 10.41 6.13 17.34
CA THR A 190 10.53 6.24 18.79
C THR A 190 11.90 6.78 19.19
N ARG A 191 12.86 6.86 18.25
CA ARG A 191 14.08 7.63 18.48
C ARG A 191 13.79 9.14 18.60
N TRP A 192 12.60 9.58 18.17
CA TRP A 192 12.07 10.93 18.31
C TRP A 192 10.90 10.96 19.31
N ALA A 193 11.07 10.32 20.46
CA ALA A 193 10.06 10.13 21.52
C ALA A 193 9.43 11.41 22.12
N GLY A 194 9.62 12.58 21.51
CA GLY A 194 8.98 13.84 21.88
C GLY A 194 8.10 14.47 20.79
N SER A 195 8.05 13.93 19.56
CA SER A 195 7.33 14.59 18.46
C SER A 195 6.03 13.86 18.10
N PRO A 196 4.85 14.52 18.14
CA PRO A 196 3.56 13.94 17.76
C PRO A 196 3.45 13.54 16.27
N ALA A 197 4.49 13.78 15.47
CA ALA A 197 4.52 13.55 14.03
C ALA A 197 4.53 12.07 13.59
N THR A 198 4.88 11.13 14.47
CA THR A 198 5.10 9.72 14.06
C THR A 198 3.81 8.98 13.70
N ALA A 199 2.70 9.28 14.36
CA ALA A 199 1.39 8.74 14.00
C ALA A 199 0.95 9.19 12.59
N GLY A 200 1.39 10.40 12.19
CA GLY A 200 1.07 10.96 10.88
C GLY A 200 1.80 10.27 9.72
N HIS A 201 2.99 9.69 9.93
CA HIS A 201 3.73 9.06 8.83
C HIS A 201 3.07 7.77 8.32
N GLY A 202 2.55 6.92 9.21
CA GLY A 202 1.83 5.70 8.82
C GLY A 202 0.56 6.02 8.03
N GLU A 203 -0.21 7.00 8.49
CA GLU A 203 -1.42 7.48 7.80
C GLU A 203 -1.08 8.08 6.43
N ARG A 204 -0.06 8.95 6.35
CA ARG A 204 0.39 9.54 5.08
C ARG A 204 0.88 8.47 4.10
N LEU A 205 1.64 7.47 4.55
CA LEU A 205 2.04 6.34 3.70
C LEU A 205 0.83 5.52 3.21
N SER A 206 -0.20 5.36 4.04
CA SER A 206 -1.45 4.71 3.62
C SER A 206 -2.18 5.52 2.54
N VAL A 207 -2.18 6.86 2.64
CA VAL A 207 -2.72 7.74 1.57
C VAL A 207 -1.93 7.56 0.28
N LEU A 208 -0.60 7.51 0.34
CA LEU A 208 0.23 7.25 -0.84
C LEU A 208 -0.03 5.85 -1.43
N ALA A 209 -0.34 4.86 -0.59
CA ALA A 209 -0.73 3.52 -1.04
C ALA A 209 -2.06 3.54 -1.79
N ASP A 210 -3.05 4.31 -1.32
CA ASP A 210 -4.29 4.55 -2.05
C ASP A 210 -4.00 5.21 -3.40
N GLU A 211 -3.17 6.26 -3.45
CA GLU A 211 -2.79 6.95 -4.68
C GLU A 211 -2.11 6.03 -5.71
N VAL A 212 -1.25 5.12 -5.26
CA VAL A 212 -0.61 4.10 -6.11
C VAL A 212 -1.67 3.17 -6.73
N VAL A 213 -2.60 2.66 -5.93
CA VAL A 213 -3.68 1.80 -6.45
C VAL A 213 -4.56 2.59 -7.41
N GLN A 214 -4.96 3.82 -7.08
CA GLN A 214 -5.76 4.65 -7.96
C GLN A 214 -5.04 4.97 -9.28
N SER A 215 -3.73 5.20 -9.25
CA SER A 215 -2.93 5.41 -10.46
C SER A 215 -3.02 4.19 -11.40
N VAL A 216 -2.94 2.97 -10.85
CA VAL A 216 -3.09 1.71 -11.61
C VAL A 216 -4.50 1.49 -12.15
N LEU A 217 -5.52 1.94 -11.43
CA LEU A 217 -6.92 1.87 -11.86
C LEU A 217 -7.28 2.93 -12.91
N ASN A 218 -6.66 4.11 -12.83
CA ASN A 218 -6.93 5.26 -13.71
C ASN A 218 -6.16 5.21 -15.03
N ASP A 219 -5.09 4.40 -15.12
CA ASP A 219 -4.35 4.20 -16.36
C ASP A 219 -3.96 2.72 -16.52
N VAL A 220 -4.63 2.02 -17.43
CA VAL A 220 -4.33 0.60 -17.69
C VAL A 220 -2.90 0.37 -18.19
N SER A 221 -2.29 1.38 -18.81
CA SER A 221 -0.93 1.31 -19.37
C SER A 221 0.16 1.62 -18.35
N ILE A 222 -0.19 2.12 -17.17
CA ILE A 222 0.81 2.42 -16.15
C ILE A 222 1.45 1.12 -15.67
N THR A 223 2.78 1.11 -15.66
CA THR A 223 3.53 0.00 -15.09
C THR A 223 3.56 0.14 -13.56
N PRO A 224 3.76 -0.96 -12.81
CA PRO A 224 3.92 -0.88 -11.35
C PRO A 224 5.04 0.08 -10.92
N LEU A 225 6.11 0.18 -11.71
CA LEU A 225 7.19 1.14 -11.48
C LEU A 225 6.74 2.59 -11.80
N GLY A 226 5.96 2.79 -12.85
CA GLY A 226 5.36 4.07 -13.19
C GLY A 226 4.46 4.59 -12.07
N ALA A 227 3.60 3.72 -11.52
CA ALA A 227 2.74 4.04 -10.39
C ALA A 227 3.54 4.36 -9.11
N LEU A 228 4.62 3.63 -8.82
CA LEU A 228 5.50 4.00 -7.70
C LEU A 228 6.16 5.37 -7.91
N ASN A 229 6.60 5.67 -9.13
CA ASN A 229 7.32 6.92 -9.41
C ASN A 229 6.47 8.17 -9.16
N THR A 230 5.13 8.06 -9.13
CA THR A 230 4.25 9.20 -8.81
C THR A 230 4.32 9.61 -7.33
N VAL A 231 4.68 8.69 -6.44
CA VAL A 231 4.74 8.92 -4.97
C VAL A 231 6.16 8.76 -4.38
N ARG A 232 7.15 8.44 -5.23
CA ARG A 232 8.51 8.06 -4.78
C ARG A 232 9.21 9.17 -4.01
N HIS A 233 9.00 10.42 -4.41
CA HIS A 233 9.64 11.57 -3.76
C HIS A 233 9.08 11.76 -2.35
N GLU A 234 7.77 11.65 -2.19
CA GLU A 234 7.02 11.78 -0.95
C GLU A 234 7.40 10.67 0.03
N VAL A 235 7.45 9.41 -0.44
CA VAL A 235 7.89 8.27 0.38
C VAL A 235 9.31 8.50 0.92
N ARG A 236 10.23 8.93 0.05
CA ARG A 236 11.60 9.25 0.47
C ARG A 236 11.63 10.40 1.46
N SER A 237 10.87 11.48 1.20
CA SER A 237 10.81 12.62 2.10
C SER A 237 10.23 12.27 3.47
N LEU A 238 9.26 11.35 3.54
CA LEU A 238 8.61 10.92 4.77
C LEU A 238 9.51 10.03 5.65
N LEU A 239 10.34 9.20 5.02
CA LEU A 239 11.09 8.14 5.69
C LEU A 239 12.60 8.37 5.72
N SER A 240 13.10 9.37 5.00
CA SER A 240 14.46 9.83 5.22
C SER A 240 14.54 10.40 6.63
N PRO A 241 15.67 10.22 7.33
CA PRO A 241 15.91 11.01 8.52
C PRO A 241 15.73 12.48 8.12
N PRO A 242 15.13 13.34 8.98
CA PRO A 242 15.21 14.77 8.75
C PRO A 242 16.69 15.03 8.53
N SER A 243 17.03 15.54 7.35
CA SER A 243 18.39 15.99 7.10
C SER A 243 18.75 16.86 8.29
N GLU A 244 19.90 16.59 8.92
CA GLU A 244 20.40 17.54 9.90
C GLU A 244 20.37 18.89 9.17
N PRO A 245 19.63 19.89 9.67
CA PRO A 245 19.51 21.16 8.96
C PRO A 245 20.91 21.75 8.70
N VAL A 246 21.87 21.42 9.57
CA VAL A 246 23.31 21.63 9.40
C VAL A 246 23.85 20.95 8.14
N ALA A 247 23.63 19.65 7.92
CA ALA A 247 24.17 18.91 6.77
C ALA A 247 23.59 19.40 5.43
N ASP A 248 22.31 19.75 5.38
CA ASP A 248 21.68 20.31 4.17
C ASP A 248 22.18 21.73 3.88
N VAL A 249 22.41 22.55 4.91
CA VAL A 249 23.04 23.85 4.75
C VAL A 249 24.48 23.71 4.30
N LEU A 250 25.26 22.80 4.89
CA LEU A 250 26.64 22.56 4.51
C LEU A 250 26.75 22.05 3.08
N ARG A 251 25.86 21.15 2.64
CA ARG A 251 25.82 20.70 1.24
C ARG A 251 25.44 21.84 0.29
N SER A 252 24.40 22.60 0.63
CA SER A 252 23.98 23.76 -0.17
C SER A 252 25.07 24.83 -0.26
N ALA A 253 25.82 25.05 0.83
CA ALA A 253 26.95 25.98 0.89
C ALA A 253 28.17 25.45 0.11
N ALA A 254 28.41 24.13 0.10
CA ALA A 254 29.45 23.51 -0.70
C ALA A 254 29.14 23.60 -2.20
N GLU A 255 27.90 23.30 -2.62
CA GLU A 255 27.44 23.47 -4.01
C GLU A 255 27.53 24.93 -4.46
N LEU A 256 27.21 25.87 -3.58
CA LEU A 256 27.35 27.30 -3.83
C LEU A 256 28.83 27.71 -3.99
N SER A 257 29.70 27.24 -3.09
CA SER A 257 31.15 27.51 -3.17
C SER A 257 31.76 26.96 -4.46
N ASP A 258 31.38 25.74 -4.84
CA ASP A 258 31.87 25.11 -6.07
C ASP A 258 31.51 25.95 -7.31
N ARG A 259 30.27 26.46 -7.37
CA ARG A 259 29.82 27.37 -8.45
C ARG A 259 30.50 28.74 -8.44
N ILE A 260 30.86 29.26 -7.26
CA ILE A 260 31.60 30.54 -7.14
C ILE A 260 33.06 30.35 -7.58
N LEU A 261 33.67 29.22 -7.23
CA LEU A 261 35.07 28.91 -7.54
C LEU A 261 35.26 28.45 -9.00
N HIS A 262 34.22 27.86 -9.59
CA HIS A 262 34.21 27.35 -10.97
C HIS A 262 33.04 27.94 -11.77
N PRO A 263 33.01 29.28 -12.00
CA PRO A 263 31.94 29.89 -12.76
C PRO A 263 31.99 29.41 -14.22
N GLY A 264 30.88 28.84 -14.70
CA GLY A 264 30.68 28.62 -16.13
C GLY A 264 30.67 29.96 -16.86
N ASP A 265 31.25 30.00 -18.05
CA ASP A 265 31.37 31.24 -18.83
C ASP A 265 29.97 31.79 -19.15
N GLY A 266 29.62 32.94 -18.55
CA GLY A 266 28.31 33.59 -18.71
C GLY A 266 27.21 33.20 -17.72
N ASP A 267 27.48 32.33 -16.73
CA ASP A 267 26.46 31.91 -15.76
C ASP A 267 26.25 32.92 -14.63
N VAL A 268 24.99 33.20 -14.31
CA VAL A 268 24.62 33.94 -13.10
C VAL A 268 24.88 33.04 -11.89
N VAL A 269 25.97 33.33 -11.17
CA VAL A 269 26.51 32.52 -10.07
C VAL A 269 25.45 32.14 -9.01
N ILE A 270 24.48 33.02 -8.73
CA ILE A 270 23.37 32.78 -7.80
C ILE A 270 22.08 33.41 -8.34
N THR A 271 21.01 32.64 -8.48
CA THR A 271 19.68 33.18 -8.76
C THR A 271 19.03 33.79 -7.50
N GLN A 272 18.11 34.73 -7.68
CA GLN A 272 17.42 35.40 -6.56
C GLN A 272 16.64 34.40 -5.68
N GLU A 273 16.09 33.34 -6.27
CA GLU A 273 15.39 32.28 -5.55
C GLU A 273 16.35 31.44 -4.69
N GLN A 274 17.52 31.10 -5.23
CA GLN A 274 18.56 30.41 -4.47
C GLN A 274 19.06 31.28 -3.31
N ALA A 275 19.24 32.58 -3.52
CA ALA A 275 19.64 33.51 -2.45
C ALA A 275 18.58 33.63 -1.33
N ARG A 276 17.29 33.56 -1.69
CA ARG A 276 16.18 33.57 -0.72
C ARG A 276 16.16 32.26 0.08
N ARG A 277 16.30 31.12 -0.60
CA ARG A 277 16.37 29.79 0.04
C ARG A 277 17.55 29.69 1.00
N LEU A 278 18.75 30.13 0.59
CA LEU A 278 19.94 30.11 1.44
C LEU A 278 19.77 30.96 2.71
N ARG A 279 19.22 32.18 2.58
CA ARG A 279 18.91 33.05 3.72
C ARG A 279 17.91 32.42 4.69
N SER A 280 16.86 31.79 4.17
CA SER A 280 15.89 31.08 5.00
C SER A 280 16.53 29.93 5.79
N MET A 281 17.43 29.17 5.17
CA MET A 281 18.11 28.06 5.84
C MET A 281 19.12 28.54 6.89
N ILE A 282 19.89 29.59 6.60
CA ILE A 282 20.80 30.22 7.58
C ILE A 282 20.01 30.77 8.78
N GLY A 283 18.88 31.43 8.53
CA GLY A 283 18.01 31.91 9.61
C GLY A 283 17.49 30.79 10.51
N GLY A 284 17.08 29.65 9.93
CA GLY A 284 16.68 28.47 10.69
C GLY A 284 17.82 27.87 11.53
N LEU A 285 19.04 27.86 10.99
CA LEU A 285 20.24 27.41 11.72
C LEU A 285 20.60 28.31 12.89
N SER A 286 20.55 29.63 12.70
CA SER A 286 20.82 30.60 13.77
C SER A 286 19.83 30.41 14.93
N ALA A 287 18.53 30.24 14.64
CA ALA A 287 17.53 30.00 15.66
C ALA A 287 17.80 28.71 16.45
N LEU A 288 18.18 27.62 15.78
CA LEU A 288 18.54 26.36 16.44
C LEU A 288 19.80 26.48 17.31
N LEU A 289 20.80 27.25 16.88
CA LEU A 289 22.03 27.47 17.66
C LEU A 289 21.77 28.34 18.88
N GLU A 290 20.89 29.35 18.79
CA GLU A 290 20.46 30.17 19.92
C GLU A 290 19.71 29.33 20.97
N GLU A 291 18.85 28.41 20.53
CA GLU A 291 18.11 27.50 21.42
C GLU A 291 19.01 26.51 22.18
N VAL A 292 20.13 26.09 21.58
CA VAL A 292 21.12 25.21 22.23
C VAL A 292 22.08 25.98 23.16
N SER A 293 22.26 27.28 22.94
CA SER A 293 23.20 28.11 23.70
C SER A 293 22.58 28.80 24.92
N GLY A 294 21.26 28.77 25.07
CA GLY A 294 20.50 29.31 26.21
C GLY A 294 20.11 28.25 27.22
#